data_AF-A0A0J8B1C1-F1
#
_entry.id   AF-A0A0J8B1C1-F1
#
_cell.length_a   1.000
_cell.length_b   1.000
_cell.length_c   1.000
_cell.angle_alpha   90.00
_cell.angle_beta   90.00
_cell.angle_gamma   90.00
#
_symmetry.space_group_name_H-M   'P 1'
#
loop_
_entity.id
_entity.type
_entity.pdbx_description
1 polymer ?
#
loop_
_entity_poly.entity_id
_entity_poly.type
_entity_poly.pdbx_seq_one_letter_code
_entity_poly.pdbx_strand_id
1 'polypeptide(L)'
;MKSDTISQASEEGSSRGRGKNKRIIHEDNVLIKSLHELVSDPRWKSESGFKSGYMNKLEQMMKRELLDCGLRAYPHIELRIKHWSEKYSALAEMLSLSGFAWDAENKMLQVEKKVFDEWAKVCEL
;
A
#
# COMPACT_ATOMS: atom_id res chain seq x y z
N MET A 1 51.33 3.34 18.98
CA MET A 1 50.89 2.72 17.71
C MET A 1 49.54 2.08 17.94
N LYS A 2 48.60 2.34 17.04
CA LYS A 2 47.15 2.13 17.15
C LYS A 2 46.78 0.67 16.93
N SER A 3 45.70 0.21 17.53
CA SER A 3 44.87 -0.87 16.97
C SER A 3 43.46 -0.76 17.54
N ASP A 4 42.61 -0.07 16.77
CA ASP A 4 41.18 0.06 16.98
C ASP A 4 40.48 -1.28 16.76
N THR A 5 39.65 -1.70 17.71
CA THR A 5 38.76 -2.86 17.55
C THR A 5 37.50 -2.41 16.83
N ILE A 6 37.38 -2.84 15.57
CA ILE A 6 36.22 -2.64 14.70
C ILE A 6 35.04 -3.45 15.26
N SER A 7 33.98 -2.77 15.72
CA SER A 7 32.67 -3.39 15.96
C SER A 7 31.87 -3.35 14.67
N GLN A 8 31.69 -4.53 14.09
CA GLN A 8 30.97 -4.75 12.83
C GLN A 8 29.46 -4.66 13.09
N ALA A 9 28.80 -3.71 12.45
CA ALA A 9 27.35 -3.59 12.43
C ALA A 9 26.73 -4.80 11.71
N SER A 10 25.75 -5.44 12.35
CA SER A 10 24.96 -6.51 11.75
C SER A 10 23.92 -5.92 10.79
N GLU A 11 24.26 -5.88 9.50
CA GLU A 11 23.31 -5.72 8.41
C GLU A 11 22.45 -6.99 8.30
N GLU A 12 21.23 -6.95 8.84
CA GLU A 12 20.22 -7.97 8.53
C GLU A 12 19.67 -7.73 7.13
N GLY A 13 20.38 -8.29 6.14
CA GLY A 13 19.88 -8.45 4.79
C GLY A 13 18.62 -9.31 4.78
N SER A 14 17.46 -8.69 4.53
CA SER A 14 16.18 -9.38 4.34
C SER A 14 16.25 -10.31 3.11
N SER A 15 16.54 -11.58 3.35
CA SER A 15 16.63 -12.62 2.32
C SER A 15 15.30 -12.77 1.56
N ARG A 16 15.26 -12.42 0.27
CA ARG A 16 14.03 -12.51 -0.54
C ARG A 16 13.75 -13.98 -0.88
N GLY A 17 12.59 -14.51 -0.47
CA GLY A 17 12.24 -15.93 -0.64
C GLY A 17 10.73 -16.23 -0.62
N ARG A 18 10.38 -17.43 -1.12
CA ARG A 18 9.01 -17.96 -1.25
C ARG A 18 8.37 -18.14 0.12
N GLY A 19 7.31 -17.38 0.41
CA GLY A 19 6.62 -17.37 1.72
C GLY A 19 6.34 -15.95 2.26
N LYS A 20 7.14 -14.96 1.85
CA LYS A 20 6.94 -13.54 2.22
C LYS A 20 5.64 -12.95 1.64
N ASN A 21 5.12 -13.47 0.53
CA ASN A 21 3.84 -13.01 -0.04
C ASN A 21 2.66 -13.19 0.92
N LYS A 22 2.63 -14.28 1.71
CA LYS A 22 1.55 -14.51 2.69
C LYS A 22 1.60 -13.48 3.82
N ARG A 23 2.81 -13.14 4.28
CA ARG A 23 3.04 -12.10 5.28
C ARG A 23 2.59 -10.74 4.76
N ILE A 24 2.96 -10.38 3.52
CA ILE A 24 2.56 -9.11 2.90
C ILE A 24 1.03 -9.02 2.79
N ILE A 25 0.35 -10.06 2.31
CA ILE A 25 -1.13 -10.08 2.22
C ILE A 25 -1.77 -9.89 3.60
N HIS A 26 -1.22 -10.50 4.65
CA HIS A 26 -1.73 -10.32 6.00
C HIS A 26 -1.52 -8.90 6.52
N GLU A 27 -0.32 -8.35 6.34
CA GLU A 27 0.02 -6.96 6.69
C GLU A 27 -0.88 -5.96 5.94
N ASP A 28 -1.14 -6.21 4.67
CA ASP A 28 -2.04 -5.42 3.82
C ASP A 28 -3.47 -5.41 4.34
N ASN A 29 -4.01 -6.58 4.70
CA ASN A 29 -5.36 -6.68 5.23
C ASN A 29 -5.53 -5.89 6.52
N VAL A 30 -4.53 -5.94 7.42
CA VAL A 30 -4.53 -5.14 8.65
C VAL A 30 -4.42 -3.64 8.35
N LEU A 31 -3.60 -3.25 7.37
CA LEU A 31 -3.49 -1.86 6.94
C LEU A 31 -4.81 -1.33 6.37
N ILE A 32 -5.47 -2.09 5.49
CA ILE A 32 -6.78 -1.74 4.90
C ILE A 32 -7.84 -1.59 6.00
N LYS A 33 -7.91 -2.55 6.92
CA LYS A 33 -8.82 -2.49 8.07
C LYS A 33 -8.54 -1.27 8.93
N SER A 34 -7.28 -0.99 9.24
CA SER A 34 -6.87 0.17 10.03
C SER A 34 -7.24 1.50 9.36
N LEU A 35 -7.09 1.60 8.03
CA LEU A 35 -7.51 2.76 7.25
C LEU A 35 -9.04 2.95 7.31
N HIS A 36 -9.82 1.87 7.14
CA HIS A 36 -11.28 1.91 7.24
C HIS A 36 -11.78 2.38 8.61
N GLU A 37 -11.18 1.86 9.68
CA GLU A 37 -11.48 2.30 11.05
C GLU A 37 -11.15 3.78 11.24
N LEU A 38 -10.03 4.24 10.68
CA LEU A 38 -9.58 5.62 10.82
C LEU A 38 -10.48 6.61 10.06
N VAL A 39 -10.95 6.26 8.86
CA VAL A 39 -11.91 7.05 8.08
C VAL A 39 -13.24 7.18 8.83
N SER A 40 -13.63 6.13 9.57
CA SER A 40 -14.88 6.09 10.30
C SER A 40 -14.85 6.90 11.60
N ASP A 41 -13.67 7.27 12.12
CA ASP A 41 -13.51 8.07 13.33
C ASP A 41 -13.46 9.59 12.99
N PRO A 42 -14.49 10.38 13.37
CA PRO A 42 -14.52 11.82 13.09
C PRO A 42 -13.33 12.58 13.69
N ARG A 43 -12.68 12.04 14.71
CA ARG A 43 -11.50 12.66 15.33
C ARG A 43 -10.29 12.68 14.41
N TRP A 44 -10.24 11.82 13.40
CA TRP A 44 -9.13 11.71 12.46
C TRP A 44 -9.40 12.34 11.09
N LYS A 45 -10.65 12.75 10.83
CA LYS A 45 -11.03 13.46 9.61
C LYS A 45 -10.58 14.92 9.63
N SER A 46 -10.11 15.42 8.49
CA SER A 46 -9.81 16.81 8.17
C SER A 46 -10.53 17.22 6.88
N GLU A 47 -10.54 18.51 6.54
CA GLU A 47 -11.13 19.00 5.29
C GLU A 47 -10.45 18.41 4.04
N SER A 48 -9.15 18.14 4.13
CA SER A 48 -8.32 17.61 3.03
C SER A 48 -7.97 16.13 3.18
N GLY A 49 -8.65 15.39 4.08
CA GLY A 49 -8.44 13.96 4.28
C GLY A 49 -8.24 13.60 5.76
N PHE A 50 -7.02 13.23 6.13
CA PHE A 50 -6.68 12.89 7.52
C PHE A 50 -5.98 14.04 8.26
N LYS A 51 -6.08 14.05 9.58
CA LYS A 51 -5.29 14.94 10.44
C LYS A 51 -3.81 14.58 10.42
N SER A 52 -2.96 15.53 10.79
CA SER A 52 -1.54 15.28 11.00
C SER A 52 -1.32 14.16 12.03
N GLY A 53 -0.30 13.34 11.80
CA GLY A 53 0.03 12.20 12.68
C GLY A 53 -0.78 10.92 12.43
N TYR A 54 -1.69 10.89 11.44
CA TYR A 54 -2.45 9.67 11.10
C TYR A 54 -1.55 8.48 10.75
N MET A 55 -0.38 8.72 10.14
CA MET A 55 0.60 7.66 9.85
C MET A 55 1.14 6.99 11.11
N ASN A 56 1.45 7.78 12.14
CA ASN A 56 1.88 7.24 13.43
C ASN A 56 0.74 6.48 14.12
N LYS A 57 -0.51 6.92 13.92
CA LYS A 57 -1.68 6.21 14.41
C LYS A 57 -1.86 4.86 13.70
N LEU A 58 -1.70 4.81 12.39
CA LEU A 58 -1.72 3.58 11.60
C LEU A 58 -0.62 2.62 12.07
N GLU A 59 0.61 3.10 12.27
CA GLU A 59 1.70 2.29 12.83
C GLU A 59 1.31 1.68 14.18
N GLN A 60 0.71 2.47 15.08
CA GLN A 60 0.24 1.96 16.38
C GLN A 60 -0.88 0.92 16.25
N MET A 61 -1.82 1.11 15.32
CA MET A 61 -2.92 0.17 15.09
C MET A 61 -2.38 -1.15 14.53
N MET A 62 -1.50 -1.08 13.53
CA MET A 62 -0.87 -2.26 12.94
C MET A 62 0.00 -3.00 13.97
N LYS A 63 0.77 -2.31 14.81
CA LYS A 63 1.58 -2.94 15.87
C LYS A 63 0.75 -3.69 16.92
N ARG A 64 -0.48 -3.25 17.19
CA ARG A 64 -1.38 -3.91 18.14
C ARG A 64 -1.92 -5.23 17.59
N GLU A 65 -2.20 -5.27 16.28
CA GLU A 65 -2.77 -6.46 15.63
C GLU A 65 -1.68 -7.41 15.13
N LEU A 66 -0.53 -6.87 14.69
CA LEU A 66 0.62 -7.60 14.18
C LEU A 66 1.77 -7.51 15.18
N LEU A 67 1.84 -8.47 16.11
CA LEU A 67 2.94 -8.60 17.05
C LEU A 67 4.27 -8.70 16.27
N ASP A 68 5.22 -7.82 16.61
CA ASP A 68 6.59 -7.83 16.07
C ASP A 68 6.72 -7.75 14.53
N CYS A 69 5.80 -7.05 13.85
CA CYS A 69 5.86 -6.93 12.39
C CYS A 69 7.00 -6.05 11.84
N GLY A 70 7.68 -5.26 12.69
CA GLY A 70 8.75 -4.34 12.27
C GLY A 70 8.31 -3.22 11.31
N LEU A 71 7.00 -3.06 11.06
CA LEU A 71 6.47 -2.02 10.20
C LEU A 71 6.51 -0.65 10.89
N ARG A 72 6.93 0.36 10.14
CA ARG A 72 7.03 1.75 10.58
C ARG A 72 6.16 2.61 9.67
N ALA A 73 5.62 3.70 10.21
CA ALA A 73 4.90 4.74 9.46
C ALA A 73 5.68 5.12 8.20
N TYR A 74 6.97 5.37 8.38
CA TYR A 74 7.95 5.67 7.33
C TYR A 74 9.13 4.69 7.42
N PRO A 75 9.61 4.13 6.31
CA PRO A 75 9.07 4.24 4.95
C PRO A 75 7.97 3.19 4.63
N HIS A 76 7.72 2.22 5.52
CA HIS A 76 6.99 1.00 5.14
C HIS A 76 5.51 1.24 4.82
N ILE A 77 4.77 1.85 5.73
CA ILE A 77 3.32 2.07 5.57
C ILE A 77 3.09 3.13 4.49
N GLU A 78 3.87 4.21 4.48
CA GLU A 78 3.82 5.24 3.45
C GLU A 78 4.00 4.67 2.05
N LEU A 79 5.08 3.93 1.80
CA LEU A 79 5.35 3.37 0.49
C LEU A 79 4.25 2.39 0.07
N ARG A 80 3.67 1.65 1.03
CA ARG A 80 2.58 0.72 0.72
C ARG A 80 1.30 1.46 0.28
N ILE A 81 0.91 2.50 1.02
CA ILE A 81 -0.24 3.34 0.66
C ILE A 81 0.00 4.05 -0.67
N LYS A 82 1.20 4.60 -0.88
CA LYS A 82 1.58 5.24 -2.15
C LYS A 82 1.45 4.28 -3.33
N HIS A 83 2.00 3.08 -3.21
CA HIS A 83 1.91 2.04 -4.25
C HIS A 83 0.45 1.68 -4.59
N TRP A 84 -0.40 1.55 -3.57
CA TRP A 84 -1.82 1.32 -3.78
C TRP A 84 -2.49 2.51 -4.47
N SER A 85 -2.24 3.72 -3.98
CA SER A 85 -2.81 4.94 -4.55
C SER A 85 -2.49 5.04 -6.04
N GLU A 86 -1.24 4.82 -6.46
CA GLU A 86 -0.82 4.85 -7.87
C GLU A 86 -1.59 3.82 -8.71
N LYS A 87 -1.65 2.56 -8.26
CA LYS A 87 -2.34 1.49 -9.00
C LYS A 87 -3.85 1.68 -9.08
N TYR A 88 -4.48 2.03 -7.96
CA TYR A 88 -5.93 2.19 -7.91
C TYR A 88 -6.38 3.50 -8.57
N SER A 89 -5.52 4.53 -8.63
CA SER A 89 -5.82 5.74 -9.40
C SER A 89 -5.92 5.44 -10.89
N ALA A 90 -5.00 4.65 -11.45
CA ALA A 90 -5.08 4.23 -12.84
C ALA A 90 -6.35 3.41 -13.12
N LEU A 91 -6.71 2.49 -12.21
CA LEU A 91 -7.96 1.72 -12.35
C LEU A 91 -9.20 2.61 -12.26
N ALA A 92 -9.21 3.60 -11.35
CA ALA A 92 -10.31 4.55 -11.21
C ALA A 92 -10.46 5.43 -12.46
N GLU A 93 -9.34 5.83 -13.08
CA GLU A 93 -9.35 6.55 -14.36
C GLU A 93 -9.95 5.68 -15.47
N MET A 94 -9.49 4.44 -15.63
CA MET A 94 -10.05 3.51 -16.62
C MET A 94 -11.56 3.31 -16.43
N LEU A 95 -12.02 3.10 -15.19
CA LEU A 95 -13.43 2.94 -14.87
C LEU A 95 -14.27 4.22 -15.06
N SER A 96 -13.64 5.38 -15.18
CA SER A 96 -14.32 6.64 -15.50
C SER A 96 -14.60 6.79 -17.01
N LEU A 97 -13.99 5.96 -17.85
CA LEU A 97 -14.12 5.98 -19.30
C LEU A 97 -15.24 5.05 -19.78
N SER A 98 -15.88 5.40 -20.88
CA SER A 98 -16.88 4.54 -21.52
C SER A 98 -16.25 3.25 -22.06
N GLY A 99 -16.89 2.11 -21.81
CA GLY A 99 -16.46 0.80 -22.31
C GLY A 99 -15.59 0.01 -21.34
N PHE A 100 -15.24 0.58 -20.19
CA PHE A 100 -14.63 -0.13 -19.07
C PHE A 100 -15.69 -0.43 -18.01
N ALA A 101 -15.61 -1.62 -17.42
CA ALA A 101 -16.46 -2.05 -16.33
C ALA A 101 -15.67 -2.89 -15.32
N TRP A 102 -16.13 -2.91 -14.07
CA TRP A 102 -15.57 -3.79 -13.05
C TRP A 102 -16.39 -5.07 -12.93
N ASP A 103 -15.75 -6.21 -13.14
CA ASP A 103 -16.31 -7.52 -12.85
C ASP A 103 -16.09 -7.88 -11.38
N ALA A 104 -17.15 -7.74 -10.59
CA ALA A 104 -17.10 -8.04 -9.17
C ALA A 104 -17.01 -9.53 -8.86
N GLU A 105 -17.40 -10.42 -9.77
CA GLU A 105 -17.32 -11.88 -9.57
C GLU A 105 -15.88 -12.34 -9.76
N ASN A 106 -15.28 -11.98 -10.89
CA ASN A 106 -13.92 -12.40 -11.21
C ASN A 106 -12.84 -11.46 -10.65
N LYS A 107 -13.22 -10.30 -10.10
CA LYS A 107 -12.31 -9.25 -9.61
C LYS A 107 -11.38 -8.71 -10.70
N MET A 108 -11.93 -8.43 -11.86
CA MET A 108 -11.17 -8.00 -13.04
C MET A 108 -11.79 -6.79 -13.73
N LEU A 109 -10.96 -6.05 -14.46
CA LEU A 109 -11.45 -5.03 -15.39
C LEU A 109 -11.95 -5.71 -16.67
N GLN A 110 -13.20 -5.45 -17.02
CA GLN A 110 -13.80 -5.86 -18.28
C GLN A 110 -13.77 -4.69 -19.26
N VAL A 111 -13.29 -4.96 -20.47
CA VAL A 111 -13.21 -3.98 -21.55
C VAL A 111 -13.14 -4.72 -22.88
N GLU A 112 -13.76 -4.15 -23.91
CA GLU A 112 -13.57 -4.66 -25.27
C GLU A 112 -12.14 -4.41 -25.73
N LYS A 113 -11.52 -5.41 -26.38
CA LYS A 113 -10.13 -5.31 -26.85
C LYS A 113 -9.86 -4.03 -27.65
N LYS A 114 -10.80 -3.60 -28.50
CA LYS A 114 -10.64 -2.37 -29.31
C LYS A 114 -10.54 -1.12 -28.44
N VAL A 115 -11.42 -0.99 -27.45
CA VAL A 115 -11.44 0.15 -26.51
C VAL A 115 -10.15 0.18 -25.68
N PHE A 116 -9.67 -0.99 -25.25
CA PHE A 116 -8.40 -1.09 -24.53
C PHE A 116 -7.20 -0.69 -25.41
N ASP A 117 -7.12 -1.22 -26.64
CA ASP A 117 -6.03 -0.93 -27.58
C ASP A 117 -5.99 0.56 -27.97
N GLU A 118 -7.14 1.23 -28.03
CA GLU A 118 -7.23 2.68 -28.26
C GLU A 118 -6.78 3.49 -27.04
N TRP A 119 -7.27 3.13 -25.85
CA TRP A 119 -6.85 3.76 -24.59
C TRP A 119 -5.34 3.67 -24.37
N ALA A 120 -4.76 2.47 -24.57
CA ALA A 120 -3.34 2.23 -24.37
C ALA A 120 -2.43 3.02 -25.33
N LYS A 121 -2.93 3.44 -26.51
CA LYS A 121 -2.19 4.32 -27.42
C LYS A 121 -2.19 5.78 -26.98
N VAL A 122 -3.26 6.22 -26.31
CA VAL A 122 -3.41 7.59 -25.81
C VAL A 122 -2.62 7.78 -24.54
N CYS A 123 -2.59 6.76 -23.68
CA CYS A 123 -1.90 6.78 -22.40
C CYS A 123 -0.42 6.40 -22.51
N GLU A 124 0.35 6.86 -23.53
CA GLU A 124 1.79 6.56 -23.67
C GLU A 124 2.50 6.58 -22.29
N LEU A 125 2.81 5.38 -21.79
CA LEU A 125 3.58 5.12 -20.57
C LEU A 125 5.07 5.05 -20.92
#